data_AF-A0A5M7BGV3-F1
#
_entry.id   AF-A0A5M7BGV3-F1
#
_cell.length_a   1.000
_cell.length_b   1.000
_cell.length_c   1.000
_cell.angle_alpha   90.00
_cell.angle_beta   90.00
_cell.angle_gamma   90.00
#
_symmetry.space_group_name_H-M   'P 1'
#
loop_
_entity.id
_entity.type
_entity.pdbx_description
1 polymer ?
#
loop_
_entity_poly.entity_id
_entity_poly.type
_entity_poly.pdbx_seq_one_letter_code
_entity_poly.pdbx_strand_id
1 'polypeptide(L)'
;MENKRKCNKAKFWLDEGILFCKFERGECTKEFSEEFLEEYVNTITSISGGSYFPLLVDLRILKEKEAYTVIQVIANNPELKSAILSKSFVVNSCFIQFALVALRKIYDPIIPNKIFKNYNNAISYSLETNHFFNALS
;
A
#
# COMPACT_ATOMS: atom_id res chain seq x y z
N MET A 1 2.60 4.73 -20.66
CA MET A 1 1.36 5.53 -20.65
C MET A 1 1.03 5.78 -19.19
N GLU A 2 1.11 7.03 -18.72
CA GLU A 2 1.05 7.34 -17.28
C GLU A 2 -0.38 7.21 -16.72
N ASN A 3 -0.76 6.01 -16.28
CA ASN A 3 -1.99 5.78 -15.50
C ASN A 3 -1.80 6.24 -14.04
N LYS A 4 -1.32 7.46 -13.84
CA LYS A 4 -1.17 8.08 -12.52
C LYS A 4 -2.49 8.74 -12.12
N ARG A 5 -3.11 8.25 -11.05
CA ARG A 5 -4.28 8.89 -10.43
C ARG A 5 -3.90 9.49 -9.10
N LYS A 6 -4.23 10.76 -8.93
CA LYS A 6 -4.18 11.41 -7.62
C LYS A 6 -5.53 11.17 -6.94
N CYS A 7 -5.50 10.63 -5.73
CA CYS A 7 -6.64 10.38 -4.88
C CYS A 7 -6.28 10.98 -3.51
N ASN A 8 -6.95 12.06 -3.15
CA ASN A 8 -6.63 12.88 -1.98
C ASN A 8 -5.12 13.16 -1.83
N LYS A 9 -4.55 12.56 -0.78
CA LYS A 9 -3.20 12.76 -0.22
C LYS A 9 -2.18 11.78 -0.79
N ALA A 10 -2.60 10.92 -1.73
CA ALA A 10 -1.80 9.86 -2.34
C ALA A 10 -1.90 9.86 -3.86
N LYS A 11 -0.83 9.36 -4.48
CA LYS A 11 -0.75 9.06 -5.90
C LYS A 11 -0.67 7.56 -6.10
N PHE A 12 -1.43 7.10 -7.07
CA PHE A 12 -1.51 5.70 -7.46
C PHE A 12 -1.19 5.52 -8.92
N TRP A 13 -0.51 4.44 -9.24
CA TRP A 13 -0.34 4.00 -10.62
C TRP A 13 -0.05 2.51 -10.67
N LEU A 14 -0.41 1.89 -11.77
CA LEU A 14 -0.01 0.53 -12.11
C LEU A 14 1.21 0.60 -13.03
N ASP A 15 2.28 -0.09 -12.67
CA ASP A 15 3.48 -0.22 -13.50
C ASP A 15 4.10 -1.60 -13.29
N GLU A 16 4.46 -2.25 -14.40
CA GLU A 16 5.00 -3.63 -14.43
C GLU A 16 4.25 -4.65 -13.56
N GLY A 17 2.92 -4.52 -13.43
CA GLY A 17 2.10 -5.42 -12.61
C GLY A 17 2.17 -5.15 -11.11
N ILE A 18 2.62 -3.96 -10.70
CA ILE A 18 2.62 -3.50 -9.31
C ILE A 18 1.75 -2.25 -9.19
N LEU A 19 0.84 -2.25 -8.22
CA LEU A 19 0.13 -1.05 -7.80
C LEU A 19 1.02 -0.27 -6.85
N PHE A 20 1.45 0.91 -7.26
CA PHE A 20 2.20 1.81 -6.42
C PHE A 20 1.27 2.78 -5.72
N CYS A 21 1.52 3.02 -4.43
CA CYS A 21 0.97 4.12 -3.66
C CYS A 21 2.10 4.96 -3.08
N LYS A 22 2.07 6.26 -3.37
CA LYS A 22 2.99 7.24 -2.81
C LYS A 22 2.24 8.42 -2.22
N PHE A 23 2.51 8.73 -0.96
CA PHE A 23 1.93 9.90 -0.30
C PHE A 23 2.66 11.20 -0.66
N GLU A 24 1.95 12.31 -0.53
CA GLU A 24 2.53 13.66 -0.64
C GLU A 24 2.74 14.27 0.77
N ARG A 25 3.84 15.03 0.95
CA ARG A 25 4.20 15.63 2.24
C ARG A 25 3.21 16.73 2.62
N GLY A 26 2.80 16.77 3.90
CA GLY A 26 1.98 17.87 4.45
C GLY A 26 0.48 17.74 4.18
N GLU A 27 0.11 16.88 3.24
CA GLU A 27 -1.28 16.55 2.93
C GLU A 27 -1.90 15.63 4.01
N CYS A 28 -1.09 14.93 4.81
CA CYS A 28 -1.55 13.92 5.79
C CYS A 28 -1.82 14.46 7.20
N THR A 29 -2.23 15.71 7.34
CA THR A 29 -2.16 16.45 8.62
C THR A 29 -3.44 16.46 9.48
N LYS A 30 -4.62 16.12 8.93
CA LYS A 30 -5.87 15.95 9.69
C LYS A 30 -6.74 14.85 9.07
N GLU A 31 -7.21 13.95 9.93
CA GLU A 31 -8.14 12.81 9.76
C GLU A 31 -8.03 12.04 8.42
N PHE A 32 -7.50 10.82 8.48
CA PHE A 32 -7.85 9.80 7.50
C PHE A 32 -9.21 9.25 7.95
N SER A 33 -10.28 9.81 7.39
CA SER A 33 -11.66 9.37 7.62
C SER A 33 -11.95 8.06 6.88
N GLU A 34 -13.12 7.46 7.14
CA GLU A 34 -13.64 6.33 6.35
C GLU A 34 -13.84 6.70 4.87
N GLU A 35 -14.21 7.96 4.57
CA GLU A 35 -14.34 8.48 3.20
C GLU A 35 -13.01 8.42 2.43
N PHE A 36 -11.89 8.72 3.10
CA PHE A 36 -10.56 8.59 2.49
C PHE A 36 -10.29 7.16 2.03
N LEU A 37 -10.74 6.19 2.82
CA LEU A 37 -10.49 4.77 2.60
C LEU A 37 -11.33 4.21 1.44
N GLU A 38 -12.59 4.63 1.35
CA GLU A 38 -13.46 4.28 0.23
C GLU A 38 -12.86 4.80 -1.10
N GLU A 39 -12.42 6.06 -1.13
CA GLU A 39 -11.79 6.62 -2.34
C GLU A 39 -10.46 5.90 -2.69
N TYR A 40 -9.71 5.49 -1.68
CA TYR A 40 -8.46 4.73 -1.83
C TYR A 40 -8.72 3.35 -2.46
N VAL A 41 -9.71 2.61 -1.94
CA VAL A 41 -10.12 1.31 -2.48
C VAL A 41 -10.70 1.46 -3.89
N ASN A 42 -11.58 2.42 -4.10
CA ASN A 42 -12.17 2.70 -5.42
C ASN A 42 -11.10 3.06 -6.46
N THR A 43 -10.09 3.85 -6.06
CA THR A 43 -8.97 4.20 -6.93
C THR A 43 -8.16 2.96 -7.29
N ILE A 44 -7.83 2.11 -6.32
CA ILE A 44 -7.14 0.84 -6.56
C ILE A 44 -7.96 -0.03 -7.51
N THR A 45 -9.21 -0.33 -7.19
CA THR A 45 -10.08 -1.19 -7.99
C THR A 45 -10.25 -0.67 -9.41
N SER A 46 -10.37 0.65 -9.58
CA SER A 46 -10.50 1.27 -10.90
C SER A 46 -9.21 1.23 -11.71
N ILE A 47 -8.04 1.37 -11.08
CA ILE A 47 -6.74 1.22 -11.76
C ILE A 47 -6.50 -0.26 -12.12
N SER A 48 -6.91 -1.18 -11.25
CA SER A 48 -6.69 -2.61 -11.45
C SER A 48 -7.63 -3.23 -12.50
N GLY A 49 -8.72 -2.56 -12.87
CA GLY A 49 -9.64 -3.03 -13.91
C GLY A 49 -10.24 -4.42 -13.63
N GLY A 50 -10.48 -4.75 -12.35
CA GLY A 50 -10.98 -6.06 -11.92
C GLY A 50 -9.91 -7.15 -11.75
N SER A 51 -8.65 -6.88 -12.08
CA SER A 51 -7.52 -7.75 -11.76
C SER A 51 -6.98 -7.47 -10.36
N TYR A 52 -6.13 -8.36 -9.84
CA TYR A 52 -5.49 -8.21 -8.54
C TYR A 52 -3.99 -8.02 -8.74
N PHE A 53 -3.41 -7.05 -8.04
CA PHE A 53 -1.98 -6.77 -8.10
C PHE A 53 -1.39 -6.58 -6.70
N PRO A 54 -0.08 -6.79 -6.50
CA PRO A 54 0.62 -6.38 -5.28
C PRO A 54 0.57 -4.87 -5.09
N LEU A 55 0.33 -4.42 -3.86
CA LEU A 55 0.33 -3.01 -3.49
C LEU A 55 1.64 -2.63 -2.80
N LEU A 56 2.42 -1.74 -3.40
CA LEU A 56 3.62 -1.14 -2.80
C LEU A 56 3.30 0.24 -2.24
N VAL A 57 3.41 0.39 -0.92
CA VAL A 57 3.10 1.62 -0.19
C VAL A 57 4.39 2.28 0.30
N ASP A 58 4.72 3.46 -0.25
CA ASP A 58 5.89 4.24 0.18
C ASP A 58 5.51 5.27 1.26
N LEU A 59 5.95 5.01 2.50
CA LEU A 59 5.68 5.83 3.67
C LEU A 59 6.86 6.74 4.05
N ARG A 60 8.00 6.66 3.35
CA ARG A 60 9.26 7.34 3.75
C ARG A 60 9.14 8.86 3.84
N ILE A 61 8.21 9.46 3.10
CA ILE A 61 8.03 10.92 3.07
C ILE A 61 7.22 11.45 4.26
N LEU A 62 6.46 10.57 4.93
CA LEU A 62 5.54 10.91 5.99
C LEU A 62 6.26 11.05 7.33
N LYS A 63 5.77 11.97 8.17
CA LYS A 63 6.16 12.01 9.59
C LYS A 63 5.51 10.84 10.33
N GLU A 64 6.08 10.47 11.47
CA GLU A 64 5.66 9.30 12.24
C GLU A 64 4.17 9.30 12.59
N LYS A 65 3.61 10.45 13.00
CA LYS A 65 2.18 10.59 13.29
C LYS A 65 1.31 10.39 12.05
N GLU A 66 1.72 10.96 10.91
CA GLU A 66 1.00 10.83 9.64
C GLU A 66 1.03 9.38 9.13
N ALA A 67 2.22 8.76 9.18
CA ALA A 67 2.39 7.35 8.82
C ALA A 67 1.56 6.44 9.73
N TYR A 68 1.52 6.69 11.03
CA TYR A 68 0.70 5.92 11.96
C TYR A 68 -0.79 5.97 11.59
N THR A 69 -1.32 7.16 11.31
CA THR A 69 -2.72 7.34 10.87
C THR A 69 -2.99 6.60 9.55
N VAL A 70 -2.09 6.71 8.56
CA VAL A 70 -2.18 5.96 7.30
C VAL A 70 -2.22 4.45 7.56
N ILE A 71 -1.31 3.95 8.39
CA ILE A 71 -1.20 2.52 8.69
C ILE A 71 -2.47 2.01 9.37
N GLN A 72 -3.03 2.75 10.33
CA GLN A 72 -4.26 2.35 11.02
C GLN A 72 -5.43 2.16 10.04
N VAL A 73 -5.54 3.01 9.02
CA VAL A 73 -6.63 2.99 8.05
C VAL A 73 -6.40 1.90 6.99
N ILE A 74 -5.24 1.89 6.34
CA ILE A 74 -4.93 0.94 5.25
C ILE A 74 -4.82 -0.50 5.76
N ALA A 75 -4.32 -0.69 6.97
CA ALA A 75 -4.05 -2.05 7.45
C ALA A 75 -5.30 -2.75 8.02
N ASN A 76 -6.33 -2.00 8.41
CA ASN A 76 -7.57 -2.55 8.99
C ASN A 76 -8.73 -2.71 8.01
N ASN A 77 -8.62 -2.19 6.78
CA ASN A 77 -9.74 -2.22 5.84
C ASN A 77 -9.89 -3.60 5.14
N PRO A 78 -11.04 -4.28 5.26
CA PRO A 78 -11.30 -5.55 4.59
C PRO A 78 -11.49 -5.43 3.07
N GLU A 79 -12.07 -4.33 2.57
CA GLU A 79 -12.34 -4.15 1.14
C GLU A 79 -11.05 -4.04 0.33
N LEU A 80 -10.04 -3.37 0.90
CA LEU A 80 -8.70 -3.29 0.36
C LEU A 80 -8.05 -4.66 0.31
N LYS A 81 -8.28 -5.51 1.32
CA LYS A 81 -7.78 -6.88 1.31
C LYS A 81 -8.37 -7.67 0.13
N SER A 82 -9.65 -7.48 -0.16
CA SER A 82 -10.31 -8.08 -1.32
C SER A 82 -10.00 -7.39 -2.65
N ALA A 83 -9.06 -6.44 -2.73
CA ALA A 83 -8.73 -5.72 -3.95
C ALA A 83 -7.27 -5.90 -4.41
N ILE A 84 -6.44 -6.62 -3.65
CA ILE A 84 -4.99 -6.72 -3.88
C ILE A 84 -4.44 -8.13 -3.57
N LEU A 85 -3.29 -8.48 -4.14
CA LEU A 85 -2.64 -9.79 -3.91
C LEU A 85 -1.76 -9.82 -2.65
N SER A 86 -1.07 -8.71 -2.37
CA SER A 86 -0.12 -8.59 -1.26
C SER A 86 0.13 -7.12 -0.96
N LYS A 87 0.82 -6.82 0.15
CA LYS A 87 1.34 -5.47 0.41
C LYS A 87 2.83 -5.48 0.75
N SER A 88 3.53 -4.50 0.20
CA SER A 88 4.89 -4.17 0.58
C SER A 88 4.94 -2.73 1.07
N PHE A 89 5.56 -2.52 2.23
CA PHE A 89 5.71 -1.18 2.83
C PHE A 89 7.15 -0.75 2.76
N VAL A 90 7.40 0.48 2.31
CA VAL A 90 8.73 1.09 2.33
C VAL A 90 8.78 2.17 3.40
N VAL A 91 9.69 2.00 4.36
CA VAL A 91 9.79 2.87 5.55
C VAL A 91 11.24 3.28 5.81
N ASN A 92 11.46 4.44 6.42
CA ASN A 92 12.79 4.93 6.83
C ASN A 92 12.94 5.11 8.35
N SER A 93 11.87 4.92 9.13
CA SER A 93 11.88 5.01 10.59
C SER A 93 11.59 3.65 11.24
N CYS A 94 12.36 3.34 12.29
CA CYS A 94 12.10 2.19 13.15
C CYS A 94 10.75 2.28 13.86
N PHE A 95 10.27 3.49 14.17
CA PHE A 95 8.95 3.68 14.78
C PHE A 95 7.83 3.25 13.84
N ILE A 96 7.90 3.67 12.57
CA ILE A 96 6.90 3.28 11.55
C ILE A 96 6.96 1.77 11.31
N GLN A 97 8.15 1.19 11.26
CA GLN A 97 8.32 -0.26 11.18
C GLN A 97 7.66 -0.97 12.38
N PHE A 98 7.90 -0.50 13.60
CA PHE A 98 7.30 -1.06 14.81
C PHE A 98 5.78 -0.95 14.79
N ALA A 99 5.22 0.19 14.37
CA ALA A 99 3.76 0.38 14.26
C ALA A 99 3.10 -0.66 13.33
N LEU A 100 3.72 -0.93 12.17
CA LEU A 100 3.25 -1.97 11.24
C LEU A 100 3.29 -3.38 11.85
N VAL A 101 4.34 -3.70 12.61
CA VAL A 101 4.45 -4.98 13.34
C VAL A 101 3.39 -5.07 14.44
N ALA A 102 3.28 -4.04 15.28
CA ALA A 102 2.46 -4.00 16.49
C ALA A 102 0.96 -4.12 16.17
N LEU A 103 0.51 -3.57 15.04
CA LEU A 103 -0.86 -3.72 14.57
C LEU A 103 -1.17 -5.14 14.04
N ARG A 104 -0.24 -6.10 14.21
CA ARG A 104 -0.30 -7.52 13.78
C ARG A 104 -0.42 -7.69 12.26
N LYS A 105 0.11 -6.76 11.47
CA LYS A 105 -0.17 -6.69 10.03
C LYS A 105 0.87 -7.34 9.14
N ILE A 106 2.06 -7.68 9.66
CA ILE A 106 3.01 -8.54 8.94
C ILE A 106 2.57 -10.01 9.01
N TYR A 107 1.82 -10.38 10.04
CA TYR A 107 1.33 -11.74 10.27
C TYR A 107 -0.15 -11.89 9.90
N ASP A 108 -0.57 -11.25 8.81
CA ASP A 108 -1.88 -11.55 8.23
C ASP A 108 -1.76 -12.91 7.51
N PRO A 109 -2.44 -13.98 7.98
CA PRO A 109 -2.27 -15.30 7.40
C PRO A 109 -2.89 -15.41 5.99
N ILE A 110 -3.70 -14.41 5.59
CA ILE A 110 -4.47 -14.44 4.35
C ILE A 110 -3.77 -13.62 3.26
N ILE A 111 -3.19 -12.45 3.60
CA ILE A 111 -2.52 -11.58 2.62
C ILE A 111 -1.04 -11.41 2.98
N PRO A 112 -0.11 -11.83 2.11
CA PRO A 112 1.31 -11.61 2.32
C PRO A 112 1.62 -10.12 2.53
N ASN A 113 2.29 -9.81 3.64
CA ASN A 113 2.73 -8.45 3.98
C ASN A 113 4.22 -8.44 4.33
N LYS A 114 4.96 -7.47 3.78
CA LYS A 114 6.40 -7.33 4.08
C LYS A 114 6.83 -5.87 4.17
N ILE A 115 7.79 -5.60 5.06
CA ILE A 115 8.33 -4.25 5.29
C ILE A 115 9.78 -4.20 4.81
N PHE A 116 10.11 -3.12 4.12
CA PHE A 116 11.43 -2.88 3.56
C PHE A 116 11.94 -1.49 3.92
N LYS A 117 13.26 -1.38 4.13
CA LYS A 117 13.97 -0.09 4.17
C LYS A 117 14.41 0.36 2.78
N ASN A 118 14.60 -0.59 1.87
CA ASN A 118 15.04 -0.36 0.50
C ASN A 118 13.86 -0.51 -0.47
N TYR A 119 13.66 0.49 -1.33
CA TYR A 119 12.55 0.53 -2.29
C TYR A 119 12.66 -0.56 -3.37
N ASN A 120 13.87 -0.84 -3.87
CA ASN A 120 14.09 -1.86 -4.90
C ASN A 120 13.78 -3.26 -4.35
N ASN A 121 14.11 -3.53 -3.09
CA ASN A 121 13.75 -4.81 -2.47
C ASN A 121 12.22 -5.00 -2.36
N ALA A 122 11.47 -3.91 -2.14
CA ALA A 122 10.02 -3.95 -2.13
C ALA A 122 9.45 -4.21 -3.53
N ILE A 123 10.05 -3.61 -4.57
CA ILE A 123 9.72 -3.90 -5.98
C ILE A 123 9.97 -5.37 -6.29
N SER A 124 11.17 -5.90 -6.02
CA SER A 124 11.52 -7.29 -6.31
C SER A 124 10.53 -8.27 -5.66
N TYR A 125 10.22 -8.07 -4.38
CA TYR A 125 9.22 -8.88 -3.69
C TYR A 125 7.83 -8.78 -4.32
N SER A 126 7.39 -7.58 -4.70
CA SER A 126 6.11 -7.38 -5.35
C SER A 126 6.05 -8.06 -6.72
N LEU A 127 7.09 -7.93 -7.56
CA LEU A 127 7.19 -8.63 -8.84
C LEU A 127 7.17 -10.14 -8.66
N GLU A 128 7.99 -10.68 -7.77
CA GLU A 128 8.02 -12.12 -7.45
C GLU A 128 6.64 -12.63 -7.03
N THR A 129 5.94 -11.87 -6.17
CA THR A 129 4.60 -12.22 -5.73
C THR A 129 3.61 -12.20 -6.90
N ASN A 130 3.65 -11.17 -7.75
CA ASN A 130 2.78 -11.08 -8.92
C ASN A 130 3.01 -12.25 -9.88
N HIS A 131 4.27 -12.59 -10.15
CA HIS A 131 4.64 -13.72 -11.00
C HIS A 131 4.17 -15.04 -10.42
N PHE A 132 4.35 -15.25 -9.11
CA PHE A 132 3.88 -16.47 -8.45
C PHE A 132 2.37 -16.67 -8.61
N PHE A 133 1.56 -15.63 -8.39
CA PHE A 133 0.10 -15.72 -8.55
C PHE A 133 -0.32 -15.91 -10.01
N ASN A 134 0.25 -15.14 -10.94
CA ASN A 134 -0.11 -15.24 -12.36
C ASN A 134 0.40 -16.53 -13.03
N ALA A 135 1.46 -17.16 -12.50
CA ALA A 135 1.92 -18.47 -12.98
C ALA A 135 1.03 -19.63 -12.53
N LEU A 136 0.16 -19.40 -11.53
CA LEU A 136 -0.81 -20.38 -11.01
C LEU A 136 -2.22 -20.18 -11.61
N SER A 137 -2.40 -19.17 -12.48
CA SER A 137 -3.65 -18.79 -13.14
C SER A 137 -3.71 -19.36 -14.55
#